data_AF-A0A544Y968-F1
#
_entry.id   AF-A0A544Y968-F1
#
_cell.length_a   1.000
_cell.length_b   1.000
_cell.length_c   1.000
_cell.angle_alpha   90.00
_cell.angle_beta   90.00
_cell.angle_gamma   90.00
#
_symmetry.space_group_name_H-M   'P 1'
#
loop_
_entity.id
_entity.type
_entity.pdbx_description
1 polymer ?
#
loop_
_entity_poly.entity_id
_entity_poly.type
_entity_poly.pdbx_seq_one_letter_code
_entity_poly.pdbx_strand_id
1 'polypeptide(L)'
;MVDHPSESVNHWLGVWEVNSFHACRAELGEGRRAWAETAMYALARAEAAGLDAVTANVSRFNLRAYLIDSLGSTRSPLLNPDALAMDILSALPVDLEDAAEWAIDWRQRPHKQIRALRQCKNLLAPAQIIRSRLSATPTARALDQWLALRARLP
;
A
#
# COMPACT_ATOMS: atom_id res chain seq x y z
N MET A 1 -29.24 13.09 -16.07
CA MET A 1 -28.19 13.57 -15.15
C MET A 1 -26.91 12.94 -15.67
N VAL A 2 -26.06 13.72 -16.35
CA VAL A 2 -24.79 13.19 -16.88
C VAL A 2 -23.83 13.27 -15.71
N ASP A 3 -23.43 12.13 -15.14
CA ASP A 3 -22.38 12.10 -14.12
C ASP A 3 -21.16 12.82 -14.68
N HIS A 4 -20.67 13.84 -13.95
CA HIS A 4 -19.46 14.51 -14.37
C HIS A 4 -18.31 13.50 -14.33
N PRO A 5 -17.47 13.38 -15.38
CA PRO A 5 -16.40 12.38 -15.41
C PRO A 5 -15.45 12.48 -14.21
N SER A 6 -15.32 13.66 -13.60
CA SER A 6 -14.58 13.92 -12.37
C SER A 6 -15.18 13.32 -11.09
N GLU A 7 -16.36 12.70 -11.16
CA GLU A 7 -17.03 12.02 -10.04
C GLU A 7 -16.96 10.49 -10.15
N SER A 8 -16.45 9.96 -11.28
CA SER A 8 -16.34 8.51 -11.48
C SER A 8 -15.03 7.95 -10.93
N VAL A 9 -15.13 6.84 -10.17
CA VAL A 9 -13.97 6.04 -9.74
C VAL A 9 -13.08 5.65 -10.93
N ASN A 10 -13.69 5.19 -12.03
CA ASN A 10 -12.95 4.69 -13.19
C ASN A 10 -12.15 5.79 -13.89
N HIS A 11 -12.67 7.02 -13.93
CA HIS A 11 -11.92 8.15 -14.48
C HIS A 11 -10.65 8.40 -13.68
N TRP A 12 -10.76 8.49 -12.35
CA TRP A 12 -9.61 8.71 -11.48
C TRP A 12 -8.64 7.53 -11.45
N LEU A 13 -9.12 6.29 -11.59
CA LEU A 13 -8.27 5.12 -11.77
C LEU A 13 -7.47 5.18 -13.09
N GLY A 14 -8.08 5.65 -14.18
CA GLY A 14 -7.36 5.87 -15.43
C GLY A 14 -6.25 6.92 -15.30
N VAL A 15 -6.52 8.02 -14.58
CA VAL A 15 -5.49 9.02 -14.27
C VAL A 15 -4.40 8.41 -13.38
N TRP A 16 -4.76 7.63 -12.35
CA TRP A 16 -3.80 6.91 -11.49
C TRP A 16 -2.88 5.98 -12.29
N GLU A 17 -3.42 5.16 -13.19
CA GLU A 17 -2.65 4.17 -13.96
C GLU A 17 -1.61 4.85 -14.85
N VAL A 18 -2.00 5.87 -15.62
CA VAL A 18 -1.08 6.58 -16.51
C VAL A 18 0.05 7.24 -15.70
N ASN A 19 -0.29 7.94 -14.62
CA ASN A 19 0.69 8.68 -13.83
C ASN A 19 1.62 7.74 -13.03
N SER A 20 1.08 6.64 -12.47
CA SER A 20 1.90 5.64 -11.77
C SER A 20 2.85 4.91 -12.73
N PHE A 21 2.41 4.62 -13.96
CA PHE A 21 3.30 4.09 -15.00
C PHE A 21 4.47 5.04 -15.28
N HIS A 22 4.21 6.35 -15.46
CA HIS A 22 5.28 7.33 -15.67
C HIS A 22 6.19 7.49 -14.44
N ALA A 23 5.65 7.50 -13.23
CA ALA A 23 6.44 7.54 -12.00
C ALA A 23 7.43 6.37 -11.91
N CYS A 24 7.09 5.23 -12.51
CA CYS A 24 7.94 4.04 -12.52
C CYS A 24 9.06 4.05 -13.59
N ARG A 25 9.01 4.94 -14.59
CA ARG A 25 10.00 5.01 -15.67
C ARG A 25 11.29 5.68 -15.20
N ALA A 26 12.37 4.90 -15.08
CA ALA A 26 13.67 5.35 -14.57
C ALA A 26 14.27 6.52 -15.36
N GLU A 27 14.03 6.57 -16.68
CA GLU A 27 14.53 7.60 -17.60
C GLU A 27 13.98 9.02 -17.34
N LEU A 28 12.94 9.16 -16.52
CA LEU A 28 12.35 10.47 -16.19
C LEU A 28 13.01 11.15 -14.98
N GLY A 29 14.04 10.55 -14.38
CA GLY A 29 14.86 11.18 -13.33
C GLY A 29 14.03 11.78 -12.20
N GLU A 30 14.25 13.07 -11.90
CA GLU A 30 13.51 13.80 -10.87
C GLU A 30 12.02 14.03 -11.21
N GLY A 31 11.65 14.00 -12.49
CA GLY A 31 10.27 14.13 -12.96
C GLY A 31 9.37 12.99 -12.46
N ARG A 32 9.95 11.84 -12.08
CA ARG A 32 9.25 10.71 -11.47
C ARG A 32 8.47 11.10 -10.21
N ARG A 33 8.97 12.08 -9.45
CA ARG A 33 8.30 12.56 -8.23
C ARG A 33 6.99 13.29 -8.55
N ALA A 34 7.01 14.18 -9.54
CA ALA A 34 5.82 14.92 -9.94
C ALA A 34 4.73 13.96 -10.45
N TRP A 35 5.11 12.98 -11.28
CA TRP A 35 4.19 11.92 -11.73
C TRP A 35 3.63 11.11 -10.57
N ALA A 36 4.46 10.76 -9.58
CA ALA A 36 4.00 10.05 -8.40
C ALA A 36 3.02 10.86 -7.54
N GLU A 37 3.27 12.16 -7.35
CA GLU A 37 2.37 13.07 -6.63
C GLU A 37 1.02 13.19 -7.35
N THR A 38 1.03 13.34 -8.68
CA THR A 38 -0.20 13.34 -9.49
C THR A 38 -0.94 12.01 -9.39
N ALA A 39 -0.23 10.89 -9.41
CA ALA A 39 -0.82 9.57 -9.18
C ALA A 39 -1.49 9.53 -7.79
N MET A 40 -0.79 9.89 -6.72
CA MET A 40 -1.37 9.89 -5.36
C MET A 40 -2.61 10.78 -5.24
N TYR A 41 -2.59 11.95 -5.90
CA TYR A 41 -3.75 12.82 -5.99
C TYR A 41 -4.93 12.12 -6.66
N ALA A 42 -4.72 11.52 -7.84
CA ALA A 42 -5.76 10.81 -8.56
C ALA A 42 -6.34 9.64 -7.75
N LEU A 43 -5.50 8.88 -7.05
CA LEU A 43 -5.94 7.78 -6.21
C LEU A 43 -6.78 8.25 -5.02
N ALA A 44 -6.42 9.38 -4.40
CA ALA A 44 -7.23 9.99 -3.35
C ALA A 44 -8.60 10.47 -3.87
N ARG A 45 -8.66 10.93 -5.13
CA ARG A 45 -9.93 11.28 -5.78
C ARG A 45 -10.77 10.05 -6.12
N ALA A 46 -10.15 8.94 -6.54
CA ALA A 46 -10.84 7.67 -6.73
C ALA A 46 -11.45 7.15 -5.42
N GLU A 47 -10.71 7.24 -4.31
CA GLU A 47 -11.19 6.90 -2.96
C GLU A 47 -12.37 7.78 -2.54
N ALA A 48 -12.28 9.10 -2.74
CA ALA A 48 -13.40 10.02 -2.50
C ALA A 48 -14.63 9.75 -3.39
N ALA A 49 -14.43 9.18 -4.58
CA ALA A 49 -15.48 8.76 -5.49
C ALA A 49 -16.06 7.36 -5.17
N GLY A 50 -15.53 6.65 -4.16
CA GLY A 50 -16.07 5.37 -3.68
C GLY A 50 -15.20 4.14 -3.93
N LEU A 51 -13.94 4.30 -4.36
CA LEU A 51 -12.98 3.19 -4.37
C LEU A 51 -12.75 2.70 -2.94
N ASP A 52 -12.71 1.38 -2.74
CA ASP A 52 -12.48 0.83 -1.41
C ASP A 52 -11.07 1.17 -0.87
N ALA A 53 -11.01 1.56 0.40
CA ALA A 53 -9.79 2.02 1.05
C ALA A 53 -8.67 0.97 1.04
N VAL A 54 -9.00 -0.33 1.06
CA VAL A 54 -7.99 -1.40 1.03
C VAL A 54 -7.33 -1.47 -0.34
N THR A 55 -8.10 -1.42 -1.42
CA THR A 55 -7.58 -1.37 -2.79
C THR A 55 -6.77 -0.10 -3.04
N ALA A 56 -7.25 1.04 -2.56
CA ALA A 56 -6.50 2.30 -2.61
C ALA A 56 -5.16 2.17 -1.87
N ASN A 57 -5.16 1.65 -0.64
CA ASN A 57 -3.93 1.47 0.15
C ASN A 57 -2.96 0.49 -0.50
N VAL A 58 -3.42 -0.64 -1.02
CA VAL A 58 -2.54 -1.59 -1.75
C VAL A 58 -1.85 -0.88 -2.92
N SER A 59 -2.59 -0.11 -3.72
CA SER A 59 -2.03 0.61 -4.87
C SER A 59 -1.02 1.69 -4.44
N ARG A 60 -1.41 2.51 -3.45
CA ARG A 60 -0.61 3.58 -2.86
C ARG A 60 0.71 3.06 -2.28
N PHE A 61 0.64 2.00 -1.48
CA PHE A 61 1.81 1.45 -0.78
C PHE A 61 2.78 0.78 -1.73
N ASN A 62 2.30 0.06 -2.76
CA ASN A 62 3.17 -0.52 -3.78
C ASN A 62 3.95 0.56 -4.55
N LEU A 63 3.28 1.63 -4.99
CA LEU A 63 3.96 2.73 -5.68
C LEU A 63 5.01 3.39 -4.77
N ARG A 64 4.68 3.67 -3.51
CA ARG A 64 5.64 4.25 -2.56
C ARG A 64 6.84 3.35 -2.33
N ALA A 65 6.62 2.05 -2.10
CA ALA A 65 7.70 1.09 -1.88
C ALA A 65 8.65 1.02 -3.08
N TYR A 66 8.11 0.97 -4.30
CA TYR A 66 8.92 1.01 -5.52
C TYR A 66 9.74 2.30 -5.64
N LEU A 67 9.12 3.46 -5.38
CA LEU A 67 9.82 4.74 -5.45
C LEU A 67 10.90 4.87 -4.39
N ILE A 68 10.64 4.41 -3.16
CA ILE A 68 11.64 4.37 -2.07
C ILE A 68 12.83 3.49 -2.46
N ASP A 69 12.58 2.32 -3.02
CA ASP A 69 13.67 1.41 -3.39
C ASP A 69 14.52 1.95 -4.55
N SER A 70 13.86 2.56 -5.54
CA SER A 70 14.52 3.03 -6.77
C SER A 70 15.13 4.44 -6.69
N LEU A 71 14.60 5.33 -5.84
CA LEU A 71 15.10 6.71 -5.69
C LEU A 71 15.83 6.93 -4.36
N GLY A 72 15.75 5.98 -3.43
CA GLY A 72 16.23 6.14 -2.07
C GLY A 72 15.28 6.96 -1.19
N SER A 73 15.63 7.04 0.09
CA SER A 73 14.85 7.81 1.06
C SER A 73 15.16 9.31 0.94
N THR A 74 14.13 10.14 1.10
CA THR A 74 14.28 11.61 1.15
C THR A 74 13.45 12.19 2.30
N ARG A 75 13.51 13.51 2.51
CA ARG A 75 12.64 14.19 3.48
C ARG A 75 11.16 14.23 3.06
N SER A 76 10.83 13.89 1.80
CA SER A 76 9.44 13.79 1.37
C SER A 76 8.73 12.63 2.06
N PRO A 77 7.54 12.83 2.66
CA PRO A 77 6.74 11.73 3.24
C PRO A 77 6.45 10.60 2.25
N LEU A 78 6.36 10.92 0.95
CA LEU A 78 6.16 9.96 -0.12
C LEU A 78 7.31 8.93 -0.20
N LEU A 79 8.53 9.38 0.08
CA LEU A 79 9.78 8.62 -0.01
C LEU A 79 10.38 8.32 1.37
N ASN A 80 9.57 8.38 2.43
CA ASN A 80 10.01 8.04 3.78
C ASN A 80 9.58 6.58 4.11
N PRO A 81 10.54 5.65 4.27
CA PRO A 81 10.22 4.24 4.54
C PRO A 81 9.59 4.04 5.92
N ASP A 82 10.01 4.77 6.96
CA ASP A 82 9.42 4.68 8.29
C ASP A 82 7.96 5.19 8.29
N ALA A 83 7.67 6.25 7.53
CA ALA A 83 6.30 6.72 7.35
C ALA A 83 5.42 5.68 6.64
N LEU A 84 5.93 5.07 5.55
CA LEU A 84 5.20 4.01 4.85
C LEU A 84 4.96 2.78 5.75
N ALA A 85 5.92 2.39 6.59
CA ALA A 85 5.74 1.29 7.52
C ALA A 85 4.62 1.56 8.55
N MET A 86 4.53 2.78 9.07
CA MET A 86 3.44 3.18 9.97
C MET A 86 2.08 3.15 9.27
N ASP A 87 2.02 3.63 8.03
CA ASP A 87 0.79 3.62 7.23
C ASP A 87 0.33 2.19 6.93
N ILE A 88 1.26 1.29 6.60
CA ILE A 88 0.96 -0.14 6.38
C ILE A 88 0.37 -0.76 7.63
N LEU A 89 1.01 -0.60 8.79
CA LEU A 89 0.54 -1.18 10.05
C LEU A 89 -0.83 -0.64 10.45
N SER A 90 -1.07 0.66 10.27
CA SER A 90 -2.36 1.31 10.58
C SER A 90 -3.49 0.86 9.66
N ALA A 91 -3.18 0.37 8.46
CA ALA A 91 -4.17 -0.06 7.48
C ALA A 91 -4.58 -1.54 7.63
N LEU A 92 -3.92 -2.32 8.51
CA LEU A 92 -4.23 -3.73 8.68
C LEU A 92 -5.63 -3.89 9.30
N PRO A 93 -6.50 -4.73 8.71
CA PRO A 93 -7.89 -4.86 9.16
C PRO A 93 -8.06 -5.60 10.49
N VAL A 94 -6.99 -6.24 10.98
CA VAL A 94 -6.96 -7.03 12.22
C VAL A 94 -5.60 -6.87 12.87
N ASP A 95 -5.54 -7.11 14.18
CA ASP A 95 -4.28 -7.12 14.90
C ASP A 95 -3.47 -8.41 14.65
N LEU A 96 -2.24 -8.41 15.14
CA LEU A 96 -1.27 -9.48 14.91
C LEU A 96 -1.68 -10.78 15.60
N GLU A 97 -2.29 -10.68 16.79
CA GLU A 97 -2.65 -11.82 17.63
C GLU A 97 -3.80 -12.59 16.98
N ASP A 98 -4.86 -11.89 16.59
CA ASP A 98 -5.99 -12.44 15.86
C ASP A 98 -5.53 -13.04 14.52
N ALA A 99 -4.72 -12.29 13.75
CA ALA A 99 -4.22 -12.79 12.48
C ALA A 99 -3.38 -14.06 12.63
N ALA A 100 -2.56 -14.14 13.69
CA ALA A 100 -1.74 -15.32 13.98
C ALA A 100 -2.60 -16.53 14.37
N GLU A 101 -3.64 -16.33 15.18
CA GLU A 101 -4.58 -17.38 15.55
C GLU A 101 -5.31 -17.92 14.32
N TRP A 102 -5.91 -17.03 13.52
CA TRP A 102 -6.71 -17.43 12.36
C TRP A 102 -5.87 -18.07 11.26
N ALA A 103 -4.57 -17.74 11.18
CA ALA A 103 -3.66 -18.32 10.19
C ALA A 103 -3.32 -19.80 10.44
N ILE A 104 -3.51 -20.32 11.66
CA ILE A 104 -3.20 -21.73 12.00
C ILE A 104 -4.07 -22.68 11.16
N ASP A 105 -5.36 -22.39 11.06
CA ASP A 105 -6.38 -23.23 10.45
C ASP A 105 -7.29 -22.44 9.52
N TRP A 106 -6.73 -21.45 8.80
CA TRP A 106 -7.48 -20.47 8.00
C TRP A 106 -8.52 -21.08 7.05
N ARG A 107 -8.30 -22.32 6.57
CA ARG A 107 -9.25 -23.02 5.69
C ARG A 107 -10.58 -23.35 6.36
N GLN A 108 -10.58 -23.48 7.68
CA GLN A 108 -11.77 -23.75 8.50
C GLN A 108 -12.42 -22.47 9.04
N ARG A 109 -11.78 -21.30 8.84
CA ARG A 109 -12.27 -20.03 9.35
C ARG A 109 -13.42 -19.49 8.49
N PRO A 110 -14.36 -18.73 9.08
CA PRO A 110 -15.39 -18.00 8.34
C PRO A 110 -14.81 -17.14 7.20
N HIS A 111 -15.55 -17.03 6.11
CA HIS A 111 -15.14 -16.29 4.90
C HIS A 111 -14.66 -14.85 5.19
N LYS A 112 -15.30 -14.15 6.15
CA LYS A 112 -14.89 -12.80 6.55
C LYS A 112 -13.46 -12.76 7.12
N GLN A 113 -13.09 -13.74 7.94
CA GLN A 113 -11.74 -13.84 8.53
C GLN A 113 -10.71 -14.20 7.46
N ILE A 114 -11.03 -15.14 6.56
CA ILE A 114 -10.16 -15.46 5.41
C ILE A 114 -9.90 -14.20 4.55
N ARG A 115 -10.95 -13.41 4.29
CA ARG A 115 -10.81 -12.15 3.55
C ARG A 115 -9.91 -11.16 4.28
N ALA A 116 -10.05 -10.99 5.59
CA ALA A 116 -9.17 -10.12 6.38
C ALA A 116 -7.71 -10.57 6.30
N LEU A 117 -7.42 -11.88 6.41
CA LEU A 117 -6.06 -12.41 6.27
C LEU A 117 -5.46 -12.13 4.88
N ARG A 118 -6.25 -12.30 3.81
CA ARG A 118 -5.81 -11.95 2.44
C ARG A 118 -5.53 -10.46 2.30
N GLN A 119 -6.36 -9.61 2.91
CA GLN A 119 -6.13 -8.16 2.94
C GLN A 119 -4.83 -7.82 3.67
N CYS A 120 -4.56 -8.41 4.84
CA CYS A 120 -3.27 -8.27 5.52
C CYS A 120 -2.11 -8.67 4.61
N LYS A 121 -2.18 -9.83 3.96
CA LYS A 121 -1.11 -10.32 3.07
C LYS A 121 -0.80 -9.37 1.91
N ASN A 122 -1.85 -8.78 1.33
CA ASN A 122 -1.74 -7.82 0.23
C ASN A 122 -1.15 -6.49 0.72
N LEU A 123 -1.65 -5.95 1.84
CA LEU A 123 -1.16 -4.71 2.44
C LEU A 123 0.28 -4.82 2.93
N LEU A 124 0.73 -6.02 3.33
CA LEU A 124 2.11 -6.30 3.76
C LEU A 124 3.07 -6.59 2.59
N ALA A 125 2.61 -6.72 1.34
CA ALA A 125 3.53 -6.97 0.22
C ALA A 125 4.60 -5.84 0.06
N PRO A 126 4.23 -4.54 0.11
CA PRO A 126 5.19 -3.44 0.01
C PRO A 126 6.19 -3.38 1.17
N ALA A 127 5.81 -3.90 2.34
CA ALA A 127 6.68 -3.94 3.52
C ALA A 127 7.95 -4.76 3.27
N GLN A 128 7.88 -5.82 2.45
CA GLN A 128 9.04 -6.64 2.10
C GLN A 128 10.09 -5.84 1.32
N ILE A 129 9.64 -4.96 0.43
CA ILE A 129 10.50 -4.13 -0.42
C ILE A 129 11.25 -3.10 0.42
N ILE A 130 10.56 -2.42 1.33
CA ILE A 130 11.14 -1.31 2.10
C ILE A 130 11.91 -1.77 3.34
N ARG A 131 11.87 -3.05 3.70
CA ARG A 131 12.38 -3.53 5.00
C ARG A 131 13.85 -3.19 5.23
N SER A 132 14.69 -3.29 4.20
CA SER A 132 16.12 -2.96 4.26
C SER A 132 16.39 -1.45 4.38
N ARG A 133 15.38 -0.61 4.16
CA ARG A 133 15.45 0.86 4.22
C ARG A 133 14.93 1.43 5.54
N LEU A 134 14.37 0.59 6.41
CA LEU A 134 13.82 1.03 7.69
C LEU A 134 14.92 1.29 8.71
N SER A 135 14.70 2.32 9.52
CA SER A 135 15.50 2.60 10.71
C SER A 135 15.23 1.54 11.78
N ALA A 136 16.14 1.33 12.74
CA ALA A 136 15.99 0.37 13.84
C ALA A 136 14.95 0.85 14.89
N THR A 137 13.69 0.96 14.49
CA THR A 137 12.58 1.54 15.27
C THR A 137 11.66 0.45 15.83
N PRO A 138 10.80 0.79 16.82
CA PRO A 138 9.70 -0.11 17.22
C PRO A 138 8.79 -0.49 16.04
N THR A 139 8.55 0.42 15.11
CA THR A 139 7.80 0.18 13.87
C THR A 139 8.44 -0.91 13.02
N ALA A 140 9.77 -0.88 12.85
CA ALA A 140 10.48 -1.92 12.11
C ALA A 140 10.32 -3.31 12.76
N ARG A 141 10.37 -3.39 14.10
CA ARG A 141 10.14 -4.65 14.83
C ARG A 141 8.71 -5.17 14.70
N ALA A 142 7.72 -4.29 14.78
CA ALA A 142 6.32 -4.66 14.56
C ALA A 142 6.12 -5.19 13.12
N LEU A 143 6.74 -4.52 12.14
CA LEU A 143 6.69 -4.95 10.75
C LEU A 143 7.36 -6.31 10.55
N ASP A 144 8.48 -6.60 11.23
CA ASP A 144 9.13 -7.91 11.20
C ASP A 144 8.22 -9.04 11.65
N GLN A 145 7.48 -8.82 12.75
CA GLN A 145 6.54 -9.82 13.27
C GLN A 145 5.43 -10.11 12.24
N TRP A 146 4.89 -9.07 11.63
CA TRP A 146 3.91 -9.21 10.55
C TRP A 146 4.47 -9.88 9.30
N LEU A 147 5.71 -9.57 8.90
CA LEU A 147 6.37 -10.19 7.76
C LEU A 147 6.65 -11.68 7.99
N ALA A 148 6.99 -12.07 9.22
CA ALA A 148 7.14 -13.47 9.60
C ALA A 148 5.80 -14.23 9.51
N LEU A 149 4.70 -13.60 9.94
CA LEU A 149 3.36 -14.17 9.81
C LEU A 149 2.88 -14.25 8.35
N ARG A 150 3.23 -13.25 7.52
CA ARG A 150 2.75 -13.11 6.13
C ARG A 150 2.92 -14.38 5.29
N ALA A 151 4.02 -15.11 5.48
CA ALA A 151 4.30 -16.34 4.76
C ALA A 151 3.25 -17.46 4.99
N ARG A 152 2.54 -17.39 6.12
CA ARG A 152 1.50 -18.36 6.53
C ARG A 152 0.08 -17.91 6.18
N LEU A 153 -0.09 -16.66 5.75
CA LEU A 153 -1.39 -16.12 5.37
C LEU A 153 -1.86 -16.71 4.03
N PRO A 154 -3.17 -16.94 3.84
CA PRO A 154 -3.76 -17.35 2.57
C PRO A 154 -3.45 -16.37 1.44
#